data_AF-A0A935KNY1-F1
#
_entry.id   AF-A0A935KNY1-F1
#
_cell.length_a   1.000
_cell.length_b   1.000
_cell.length_c   1.000
_cell.angle_alpha   90.00
_cell.angle_beta   90.00
_cell.angle_gamma   90.00
#
_symmetry.space_group_name_H-M   'P 1'
#
loop_
_entity.id
_entity.type
_entity.pdbx_description
1 polymer ?
#
loop_
_entity_poly.entity_id
_entity_poly.type
_entity_poly.pdbx_seq_one_letter_code
_entity_poly.pdbx_strand_id
1 'polypeptide(L)'
;MSFWRFLQATRATELDGLSEILAEQAATLTGRGHSVADLLSHYGDEFGHLPVEALRRLATSCRAWRAWRQRRGQLEQRRQEVGQPPLPPTALDATETPDELEALVRVAALVPPAQGLEDPAWLRALLAGVELWRASLRLARQQGAVRCRALSADAPVAAPYEAFAGTTTALSELPGHRWLALRRGERARVLALELELPTAALLEQTALYRSHLGPTVSERSDSSLLEELVLDDLPRRVLALLDQEAEQEAIQAACESLNGLLRTAPLQTRRVGALYLLSGGAPTVAVVVAERDGDLIAQRVLKAQGPWQEKAIALLQEHAVTQVVLPTSTPVAELLNSVEAPCNAAGLQLVRVRPAALAEARQPLVQPPLRLSTAVASALVIARRALDPFKEWCAVDPVGIGLAEYQSDLDADRLRAALTETIELSRLERRRARPMQPGVPVARGNASIARLNPMVRSLADLRGGMTVHGVVTNISHFGAFISIGLAQEGLVHVSELSDEFVSNPTEVVTIGQQVTARVLSVDAARGRIAMSLRTQARKGPAEGGATRAGDAGGARARPGTRAAALANLERLFKK
;
A
#
# COMPACT_ATOMS: atom_id res chain seq x y z
N MET A 1 -3.87 1.28 25.30
CA MET A 1 -4.49 1.98 24.15
C MET A 1 -4.86 1.03 22.98
N SER A 2 -6.12 1.08 22.50
CA SER A 2 -6.56 0.40 21.26
C SER A 2 -5.99 1.08 20.01
N PHE A 3 -5.97 0.41 18.86
CA PHE A 3 -5.48 1.03 17.62
C PHE A 3 -6.39 2.19 17.19
N TRP A 4 -7.70 2.07 17.41
CA TRP A 4 -8.65 3.14 17.13
C TRP A 4 -8.34 4.45 17.88
N ARG A 5 -8.03 4.36 19.19
CA ARG A 5 -7.65 5.55 19.97
C ARG A 5 -6.34 6.17 19.51
N PHE A 6 -5.38 5.35 19.07
CA PHE A 6 -4.14 5.81 18.47
C PHE A 6 -4.37 6.56 17.15
N LEU A 7 -5.28 6.07 16.29
CA LEU A 7 -5.68 6.75 15.07
C LEU A 7 -6.36 8.10 15.33
N GLN A 8 -7.22 8.17 16.35
CA GLN A 8 -7.88 9.42 16.72
C GLN A 8 -6.89 10.48 17.25
N ALA A 9 -5.90 10.05 18.03
CA ALA A 9 -4.87 10.92 18.60
C ALA A 9 -3.97 11.55 17.52
N THR A 10 -3.58 10.76 16.52
CA THR A 10 -2.73 11.18 15.40
C THR A 10 -3.41 12.11 14.38
N ARG A 11 -4.68 12.49 14.61
CA ARG A 11 -5.49 13.41 13.76
C ARG A 11 -5.44 13.04 12.26
N ALA A 12 -5.54 11.76 11.94
CA ALA A 12 -5.70 11.30 10.57
C ALA A 12 -7.11 11.68 10.04
N THR A 13 -7.26 12.95 9.66
CA THR A 13 -8.50 13.61 9.20
C THR A 13 -9.06 13.06 7.89
N GLU A 14 -8.35 12.16 7.22
CA GLU A 14 -8.73 11.58 5.92
C GLU A 14 -9.28 10.14 6.00
N LEU A 15 -9.56 9.64 7.22
CA LEU A 15 -10.16 8.30 7.44
C LEU A 15 -11.68 8.36 7.67
N ASP A 16 -12.34 9.39 7.13
CA ASP A 16 -13.80 9.53 7.22
C ASP A 16 -14.51 8.32 6.58
N GLY A 17 -15.35 7.65 7.36
CA GLY A 17 -16.08 6.43 6.97
C GLY A 17 -15.47 5.11 7.46
N LEU A 18 -14.27 5.15 8.07
CA LEU A 18 -13.64 3.96 8.63
C LEU A 18 -14.24 3.63 10.01
N SER A 19 -14.80 2.43 10.18
CA SER A 19 -15.32 1.99 11.48
C SER A 19 -14.21 1.49 12.40
N GLU A 20 -14.42 1.56 13.72
CA GLU A 20 -13.48 1.00 14.72
C GLU A 20 -13.17 -0.49 14.45
N ILE A 21 -14.18 -1.26 14.02
CA ILE A 21 -14.02 -2.68 13.68
C ILE A 21 -13.05 -2.85 12.51
N LEU A 22 -13.22 -2.08 11.44
CA LEU A 22 -12.36 -2.13 10.26
C LEU A 22 -10.93 -1.68 10.57
N ALA A 23 -10.76 -0.67 11.45
CA ALA A 23 -9.45 -0.23 11.90
C ALA A 23 -8.70 -1.34 12.62
N GLU A 24 -9.34 -1.99 13.59
CA GLU A 24 -8.75 -3.09 14.37
C GLU A 24 -8.46 -4.32 13.50
N GLN A 25 -9.33 -4.61 12.53
CA GLN A 25 -9.09 -5.65 11.53
C GLN A 25 -7.87 -5.31 10.66
N ALA A 26 -7.76 -4.08 10.16
CA ALA A 26 -6.60 -3.64 9.39
C ALA A 26 -5.31 -3.73 10.21
N ALA A 27 -5.32 -3.33 11.48
CA ALA A 27 -4.17 -3.49 12.39
C ALA A 27 -3.77 -4.95 12.59
N THR A 28 -4.76 -5.85 12.68
CA THR A 28 -4.51 -7.29 12.82
C THR A 28 -3.92 -7.89 11.54
N LEU A 29 -4.43 -7.48 10.38
CA LEU A 29 -3.99 -8.00 9.08
C LEU A 29 -2.60 -7.47 8.70
N THR A 30 -2.37 -6.17 8.81
CA THR A 30 -1.02 -5.59 8.70
C THR A 30 -0.09 -6.19 9.77
N GLY A 31 -0.65 -6.53 10.93
CA GLY A 31 -0.12 -7.42 11.97
C GLY A 31 0.59 -8.67 11.44
N ARG A 32 -0.06 -9.33 10.50
CA ARG A 32 0.38 -10.60 9.89
C ARG A 32 1.23 -10.42 8.64
N GLY A 33 1.59 -9.18 8.31
CA GLY A 33 2.41 -8.84 7.14
C GLY A 33 1.62 -8.57 5.86
N HIS A 34 0.28 -8.41 5.94
CA HIS A 34 -0.52 -8.05 4.78
C HIS A 34 -0.24 -6.60 4.33
N SER A 35 -0.05 -6.42 3.02
CA SER A 35 0.07 -5.12 2.34
C SER A 35 -1.28 -4.45 2.11
N VAL A 36 -1.30 -3.19 1.68
CA VAL A 36 -2.55 -2.52 1.27
C VAL A 36 -3.19 -3.24 0.08
N ALA A 37 -2.37 -3.74 -0.85
CA ALA A 37 -2.85 -4.54 -1.97
C ALA A 37 -3.54 -5.83 -1.50
N ASP A 38 -3.03 -6.47 -0.43
CA ASP A 38 -3.67 -7.64 0.16
C ASP A 38 -5.03 -7.30 0.78
N LEU A 39 -5.11 -6.16 1.48
CA LEU A 39 -6.38 -5.66 2.04
C LEU A 39 -7.42 -5.46 0.94
N LEU A 40 -7.05 -4.78 -0.16
CA LEU A 40 -7.96 -4.54 -1.28
C LEU A 40 -8.32 -5.79 -2.07
N SER A 41 -7.39 -6.75 -2.18
CA SER A 41 -7.60 -7.98 -2.95
C SER A 41 -8.48 -8.98 -2.21
N HIS A 42 -8.29 -9.10 -0.89
CA HIS A 42 -8.96 -10.12 -0.07
C HIS A 42 -10.21 -9.59 0.64
N TYR A 43 -10.25 -8.29 0.94
CA TYR A 43 -11.32 -7.63 1.70
C TYR A 43 -11.89 -6.44 0.92
N GLY A 44 -11.96 -6.57 -0.41
CA GLY A 44 -12.41 -5.51 -1.31
C GLY A 44 -13.82 -4.99 -1.04
N ASP A 45 -14.71 -5.78 -0.47
CA ASP A 45 -16.06 -5.35 -0.08
C ASP A 45 -16.03 -4.43 1.15
N GLU A 46 -15.08 -4.64 2.06
CA GLU A 46 -14.92 -3.90 3.31
C GLU A 46 -14.09 -2.63 3.11
N PHE A 47 -12.96 -2.72 2.41
CA PHE A 47 -12.02 -1.61 2.23
C PHE A 47 -12.11 -0.92 0.86
N GLY A 48 -12.88 -1.47 -0.08
CA GLY A 48 -12.89 -0.99 -1.47
C GLY A 48 -13.53 0.36 -1.71
N HIS A 49 -14.30 0.88 -0.74
CA HIS A 49 -14.88 2.23 -0.77
C HIS A 49 -13.86 3.31 -0.38
N LEU A 50 -12.77 2.94 0.29
CA LEU A 50 -11.73 3.88 0.71
C LEU A 50 -10.77 4.18 -0.45
N PRO A 51 -10.31 5.44 -0.58
CA PRO A 51 -9.27 5.75 -1.55
C PRO A 51 -7.96 5.03 -1.18
N VAL A 52 -7.17 4.69 -2.20
CA VAL A 52 -5.89 3.99 -2.04
C VAL A 52 -4.95 4.74 -1.07
N GLU A 53 -4.97 6.07 -1.11
CA GLU A 53 -4.15 6.91 -0.24
C GLU A 53 -4.55 6.78 1.23
N ALA A 54 -5.85 6.72 1.54
CA ALA A 54 -6.33 6.48 2.90
C ALA A 54 -5.88 5.10 3.42
N LEU A 55 -5.87 4.07 2.57
CA LEU A 55 -5.41 2.75 2.94
C LEU A 55 -3.90 2.68 3.17
N ARG A 56 -3.10 3.41 2.36
CA ARG A 56 -1.66 3.58 2.60
C ARG A 56 -1.39 4.23 3.94
N ARG A 57 -2.12 5.30 4.26
CA ARG A 57 -2.04 5.98 5.56
C ARG A 57 -2.44 5.07 6.72
N LEU A 58 -3.52 4.29 6.56
CA LEU A 58 -3.94 3.30 7.54
C LEU A 58 -2.81 2.28 7.81
N ALA A 59 -2.19 1.74 6.74
CA ALA A 59 -1.09 0.80 6.88
C ALA A 59 0.15 1.42 7.55
N THR A 60 0.48 2.69 7.27
CA THR A 60 1.56 3.40 7.99
C THR A 60 1.23 3.56 9.47
N SER A 61 0.00 3.95 9.81
CA SER A 61 -0.44 4.10 11.20
C SER A 61 -0.42 2.76 11.94
N CYS A 62 -0.82 1.66 11.31
CA CYS A 62 -0.72 0.32 11.88
C CYS A 62 0.74 -0.03 12.23
N ARG A 63 1.69 0.24 11.33
CA ARG A 63 3.12 -0.01 11.58
C ARG A 63 3.64 0.83 12.74
N ALA A 64 3.30 2.11 12.78
CA ALA A 64 3.70 3.02 13.86
C ALA A 64 3.14 2.55 15.22
N TRP A 65 1.86 2.22 15.28
CA TRP A 65 1.22 1.70 16.49
C TRP A 65 1.86 0.42 17.00
N ARG A 66 2.20 -0.51 16.09
CA ARG A 66 2.89 -1.76 16.45
C ARG A 66 4.28 -1.52 17.00
N ALA A 67 5.06 -0.65 16.36
CA ALA A 67 6.39 -0.28 16.82
C ALA A 67 6.33 0.34 18.22
N TRP A 68 5.40 1.27 18.45
CA TRP A 68 5.14 1.85 19.77
C TRP A 68 4.75 0.78 20.79
N ARG A 69 3.79 -0.10 20.48
CA ARG A 69 3.32 -1.15 21.39
C ARG A 69 4.43 -2.14 21.76
N GLN A 70 5.25 -2.53 20.79
CA GLN A 70 6.40 -3.39 21.02
C GLN A 70 7.44 -2.70 21.92
N ARG A 71 7.74 -1.43 21.66
CA ARG A 71 8.69 -0.67 22.47
C ARG A 71 8.20 -0.48 23.90
N ARG A 72 6.92 -0.15 24.08
CA ARG A 72 6.27 -0.08 25.40
C ARG A 72 6.47 -1.36 26.20
N GLY A 73 6.16 -2.52 25.60
CA GLY A 73 6.34 -3.82 26.27
C GLY A 73 7.79 -4.09 26.69
N GLN A 74 8.76 -3.79 25.80
CA GLN A 74 10.19 -3.94 26.11
C GLN A 74 10.64 -3.02 27.24
N LEU A 75 10.15 -1.77 27.27
CA LEU A 75 10.47 -0.81 28.31
C LEU A 75 9.90 -1.23 29.66
N GLU A 76 8.62 -1.62 29.72
CA GLU A 76 8.00 -2.10 30.96
C GLU A 76 8.70 -3.36 31.49
N GLN A 77 9.09 -4.28 30.61
CA GLN A 77 9.87 -5.47 31.00
C GLN A 77 11.24 -5.09 31.60
N ARG A 78 12.01 -4.21 30.94
CA ARG A 78 13.32 -3.78 31.45
C ARG A 78 13.21 -3.09 32.81
N ARG A 79 12.17 -2.29 33.02
CA ARG A 79 11.93 -1.63 34.32
C ARG A 79 11.67 -2.65 35.42
N GLN A 80 10.89 -3.69 35.13
CA GLN A 80 10.66 -4.79 36.07
C GLN A 80 11.96 -5.53 36.43
N GLU A 81 12.81 -5.81 35.43
CA GLU A 81 14.12 -6.47 35.63
C GLU A 81 15.07 -5.66 36.53
N VAL A 82 15.03 -4.33 36.43
CA VAL A 82 15.85 -3.40 37.24
C VAL A 82 15.17 -3.05 38.58
N GLY A 83 13.98 -3.58 38.87
CA GLY A 83 13.25 -3.32 40.11
C GLY A 83 12.64 -1.91 40.21
N GLN A 84 12.48 -1.21 39.07
CA GLN A 84 11.81 0.08 39.02
C GLN A 84 10.28 -0.08 39.02
N PRO A 85 9.53 0.87 39.61
CA PRO A 85 8.08 0.81 39.59
C PRO A 85 7.55 0.88 38.14
N PRO A 86 6.47 0.15 37.82
CA PRO A 86 5.81 0.25 36.52
C PRO A 86 5.28 1.68 36.33
N LEU A 87 5.14 2.11 35.08
CA LEU A 87 4.64 3.44 34.77
C LEU A 87 3.10 3.47 34.84
N PRO A 88 2.47 4.61 35.22
CA PRO A 88 1.02 4.71 35.24
C PRO A 88 0.43 4.44 33.85
N PRO A 89 -0.61 3.60 33.73
CA PRO A 89 -1.25 3.32 32.44
C PRO A 89 -1.70 4.58 31.71
N THR A 90 -2.19 5.58 32.46
CA THR A 90 -2.62 6.88 31.93
C THR A 90 -1.46 7.66 31.28
N ALA A 91 -0.26 7.61 31.85
CA ALA A 91 0.91 8.29 31.29
C ALA A 91 1.40 7.55 30.03
N LEU A 92 1.41 6.22 30.06
CA LEU A 92 1.77 5.40 28.90
C LEU A 92 0.80 5.63 27.73
N ASP A 93 -0.49 5.62 28.00
CA ASP A 93 -1.54 5.84 26.98
C ASP A 93 -1.57 7.28 26.44
N ALA A 94 -0.89 8.23 27.09
CA ALA A 94 -0.71 9.59 26.56
C ALA A 94 0.43 9.71 25.53
N THR A 95 1.30 8.69 25.43
CA THR A 95 2.38 8.65 24.45
C THR A 95 1.93 8.02 23.12
N GLU A 96 2.44 8.56 22.02
CA GLU A 96 2.15 8.16 20.66
C GLU A 96 3.39 7.64 19.92
N THR A 97 4.58 8.03 20.38
CA THR A 97 5.85 7.64 19.73
C THR A 97 6.78 6.92 20.69
N PRO A 98 7.70 6.07 20.17
CA PRO A 98 8.76 5.48 20.96
C PRO A 98 9.58 6.51 21.76
N ASP A 99 9.80 7.71 21.23
CA ASP A 99 10.63 8.71 21.90
C ASP A 99 9.90 9.41 23.05
N GLU A 100 8.58 9.56 22.93
CA GLU A 100 7.76 10.02 24.05
C GLU A 100 7.77 9.02 25.21
N LEU A 101 7.85 7.71 24.93
CA LEU A 101 8.06 6.70 25.96
C LEU A 101 9.43 6.86 26.65
N GLU A 102 10.50 7.12 25.89
CA GLU A 102 11.83 7.37 26.46
C GLU A 102 11.87 8.66 27.30
N ALA A 103 11.24 9.73 26.82
CA ALA A 103 11.10 10.99 27.57
C ALA A 103 10.36 10.77 28.90
N LEU A 104 9.27 9.99 28.86
CA LEU A 104 8.52 9.61 30.05
C LEU A 104 9.37 8.79 31.03
N VAL A 105 10.20 7.87 30.54
CA VAL A 105 11.14 7.09 31.38
C VAL A 105 12.17 7.97 32.07
N ARG A 106 12.73 8.98 31.37
CA ARG A 106 13.68 9.94 31.97
C ARG A 106 13.03 10.73 33.10
N VAL A 107 11.82 11.23 32.87
CA VAL A 107 11.07 11.98 33.89
C VAL A 107 10.76 11.09 35.09
N ALA A 108 10.38 9.83 34.84
CA ALA A 108 10.14 8.86 35.92
C ALA A 108 11.38 8.52 36.74
N ALA A 109 12.59 8.62 36.16
CA ALA A 109 13.84 8.43 36.88
C ALA A 109 14.17 9.63 37.79
N LEU A 110 13.80 10.84 37.36
CA LEU A 110 13.99 12.08 38.12
C LEU A 110 12.94 12.31 39.22
N VAL A 111 11.71 11.87 38.97
CA VAL A 111 10.57 12.06 39.86
C VAL A 111 10.04 10.69 40.26
N PRO A 112 10.49 10.11 41.39
CA PRO A 112 9.96 8.86 41.90
C PRO A 112 8.55 9.05 42.50
N PRO A 113 7.68 8.02 42.49
CA PRO A 113 6.35 8.10 43.09
C PRO A 113 6.43 8.23 44.62
N ALA A 114 5.71 9.18 45.21
CA ALA A 114 5.68 9.36 46.66
C ALA A 114 4.58 8.52 47.33
N GLN A 115 3.41 8.38 46.68
CA GLN A 115 2.23 7.68 47.23
C GLN A 115 1.80 6.48 46.36
N GLY A 116 2.77 5.79 45.76
CA GLY A 116 2.49 4.66 44.87
C GLY A 116 2.08 5.08 43.45
N LEU A 117 1.51 4.14 42.69
CA LEU A 117 1.34 4.30 41.24
C LEU A 117 0.26 5.29 40.81
N GLU A 118 -0.68 5.62 41.70
CA GLU A 118 -1.81 6.52 41.44
C GLU A 118 -1.56 7.95 41.95
N ASP A 119 -0.33 8.26 42.38
CA ASP A 119 0.05 9.59 42.84
C ASP A 119 -0.24 10.66 41.75
N PRO A 120 -1.18 11.61 42.01
CA PRO A 120 -1.53 12.62 41.04
C PRO A 120 -0.38 13.59 40.71
N ALA A 121 0.53 13.83 41.65
CA ALA A 121 1.69 14.68 41.41
C ALA A 121 2.69 14.00 40.48
N TRP A 122 2.93 12.70 40.69
CA TRP A 122 3.77 11.91 39.79
C TRP A 122 3.18 11.82 38.39
N LEU A 123 1.89 11.52 38.26
CA LEU A 123 1.21 11.47 36.97
C LEU A 123 1.30 12.82 36.24
N ARG A 124 1.09 13.94 36.94
CA ARG A 124 1.26 15.28 36.34
C ARG A 124 2.68 15.53 35.86
N ALA A 125 3.69 15.16 36.64
CA ALA A 125 5.10 15.32 36.25
C ALA A 125 5.42 14.52 34.97
N LEU A 126 4.96 13.27 34.88
CA LEU A 126 5.16 12.42 33.70
C LEU A 126 4.50 13.02 32.45
N LEU A 127 3.24 13.43 32.56
CA LEU A 127 2.51 14.05 31.45
C LEU A 127 3.15 15.38 31.01
N ALA A 128 3.57 16.20 31.98
CA ALA A 128 4.29 17.45 31.72
C ALA A 128 5.62 17.20 30.99
N GLY A 129 6.35 16.14 31.35
CA GLY A 129 7.60 15.78 30.68
C GLY A 129 7.41 15.33 29.23
N VAL A 130 6.34 14.59 28.93
CA VAL A 130 5.97 14.25 27.54
C VAL A 130 5.62 15.52 26.75
N GLU A 131 4.87 16.44 27.33
CA GLU A 131 4.54 17.71 26.69
C GLU A 131 5.76 18.62 26.49
N LEU A 132 6.69 18.66 27.45
CA LEU A 132 7.98 19.33 27.31
C LEU A 132 8.76 18.76 26.12
N TRP A 133 8.83 17.43 25.99
CA TRP A 133 9.49 16.78 24.86
C TRP A 133 8.84 17.14 23.53
N ARG A 134 7.50 17.07 23.43
CA ARG A 134 6.74 17.47 22.23
C ARG A 134 6.95 18.94 21.87
N ALA A 135 6.94 19.82 22.85
CA ALA A 135 7.17 21.25 22.66
C ALA A 135 8.61 21.51 22.17
N SER A 136 9.60 20.85 22.80
CA SER A 136 11.01 20.96 22.43
C SER A 136 11.27 20.47 21.01
N LEU A 137 10.69 19.34 20.61
CA LEU A 137 10.80 18.82 19.26
C LEU A 137 10.17 19.76 18.22
N ARG A 138 9.00 20.33 18.52
CA ARG A 138 8.36 21.35 17.66
C ARG A 138 9.22 22.60 17.53
N LEU A 139 9.78 23.12 18.62
CA LEU A 139 10.66 24.28 18.59
C LEU A 139 11.94 24.00 17.80
N ALA A 140 12.58 22.86 18.03
CA ALA A 140 13.74 22.44 17.26
C ALA A 140 13.42 22.42 15.76
N ARG A 141 12.27 21.86 15.36
CA ARG A 141 11.86 21.82 13.95
C ARG A 141 11.55 23.19 13.35
N GLN A 142 10.98 24.10 14.13
CA GLN A 142 10.54 25.43 13.67
C GLN A 142 11.64 26.48 13.65
N GLN A 143 12.56 26.43 14.63
CA GLN A 143 13.56 27.48 14.87
C GLN A 143 15.01 26.96 14.79
N GLY A 144 15.22 25.65 14.70
CA GLY A 144 16.55 25.06 14.53
C GLY A 144 17.06 25.20 13.09
N ALA A 145 18.36 25.05 12.93
CA ALA A 145 19.04 25.09 11.64
C ALA A 145 20.09 23.99 11.53
N VAL A 146 20.44 23.62 10.29
CA VAL A 146 21.62 22.80 10.00
C VAL A 146 22.66 23.69 9.37
N ARG A 147 23.81 23.76 10.03
CA ARG A 147 25.01 24.38 9.52
C ARG A 147 25.87 23.33 8.83
N CYS A 148 26.28 23.63 7.61
CA CYS A 148 27.14 22.77 6.82
C CYS A 148 28.51 23.44 6.65
N ARG A 149 29.59 22.72 6.94
CA ARG A 149 30.96 23.17 6.70
C ARG A 149 31.75 22.13 5.93
N ALA A 150 32.79 22.59 5.22
CA ALA A 150 33.78 21.68 4.66
C ALA A 150 34.48 20.93 5.79
N LEU A 151 34.71 19.62 5.61
CA LEU A 151 35.38 18.82 6.62
C LEU A 151 36.86 19.22 6.77
N SER A 152 37.52 19.55 5.66
CA SER A 152 38.88 20.09 5.61
C SER A 152 38.83 21.57 5.24
N ALA A 153 39.55 22.41 5.99
CA ALA A 153 39.70 23.83 5.68
C ALA A 153 40.62 24.07 4.46
N ASP A 154 41.53 23.15 4.20
CA ASP A 154 42.61 23.31 3.21
C ASP A 154 42.33 22.60 1.87
N ALA A 155 41.25 21.81 1.78
CA ALA A 155 40.89 21.08 0.56
C ALA A 155 39.60 21.63 -0.06
N PRO A 156 39.58 21.95 -1.37
CA PRO A 156 38.35 22.36 -2.03
C PRO A 156 37.32 21.24 -1.96
N VAL A 157 36.10 21.60 -1.56
CA VAL A 157 34.94 20.71 -1.64
C VAL A 157 34.69 20.39 -3.10
N ALA A 158 34.63 19.11 -3.47
CA ALA A 158 34.38 18.73 -4.86
C ALA A 158 32.90 18.91 -5.24
N ALA A 159 32.63 19.34 -6.47
CA ALA A 159 31.31 19.25 -7.09
C ALA A 159 30.70 17.84 -6.92
N PRO A 160 29.40 17.70 -6.60
CA PRO A 160 28.38 18.75 -6.57
C PRO A 160 28.22 19.46 -5.21
N TYR A 161 29.10 19.24 -4.24
CA TYR A 161 28.86 19.67 -2.84
C TYR A 161 29.30 21.10 -2.52
N GLU A 162 29.97 21.78 -3.47
CA GLU A 162 30.49 23.15 -3.33
C GLU A 162 29.41 24.14 -2.86
N ALA A 163 28.19 24.00 -3.38
CA ALA A 163 27.06 24.87 -3.06
C ALA A 163 26.56 24.75 -1.61
N PHE A 164 26.95 23.69 -0.87
CA PHE A 164 26.50 23.45 0.49
C PHE A 164 27.49 23.94 1.55
N ALA A 165 28.78 24.04 1.21
CA ALA A 165 29.83 24.39 2.16
C ALA A 165 29.67 25.82 2.68
N GLY A 166 29.67 26.00 4.00
CA GLY A 166 29.53 27.30 4.65
C GLY A 166 28.09 27.83 4.72
N THR A 167 27.10 27.04 4.26
CA THR A 167 25.69 27.44 4.30
C THR A 167 25.04 27.00 5.62
N THR A 168 24.12 27.83 6.10
CA THR A 168 23.21 27.50 7.20
C THR A 168 21.80 27.51 6.65
N THR A 169 21.04 26.45 6.88
CA THR A 169 19.68 26.31 6.37
C THR A 169 18.73 26.03 7.52
N ALA A 170 17.65 26.80 7.62
CA ALA A 170 16.60 26.57 8.62
C ALA A 170 15.96 25.20 8.39
N LEU A 171 15.69 24.47 9.48
CA LEU A 171 15.09 23.15 9.38
C LEU A 171 13.71 23.20 8.72
N SER A 172 12.89 24.18 9.08
CA SER A 172 11.53 24.40 8.54
C SER A 172 11.48 24.51 7.01
N GLU A 173 12.55 24.98 6.38
CA GLU A 173 12.64 25.22 4.94
C GLU A 173 13.50 24.18 4.20
N LEU A 174 14.04 23.17 4.91
CA LEU A 174 14.96 22.20 4.32
C LEU A 174 14.19 21.08 3.61
N PRO A 175 14.22 21.00 2.26
CA PRO A 175 13.52 19.95 1.54
C PRO A 175 14.27 18.61 1.63
N GLY A 176 13.55 17.49 1.48
CA GLY A 176 14.10 16.15 1.66
C GLY A 176 15.26 15.82 0.72
N HIS A 177 15.16 16.16 -0.56
CA HIS A 177 16.24 15.92 -1.54
C HIS A 177 17.55 16.66 -1.16
N ARG A 178 17.45 17.88 -0.62
CA ARG A 178 18.62 18.64 -0.16
C ARG A 178 19.22 18.03 1.10
N TRP A 179 18.38 17.54 2.02
CA TRP A 179 18.84 16.79 3.18
C TRP A 179 19.61 15.52 2.78
N LEU A 180 19.10 14.75 1.82
CA LEU A 180 19.79 13.56 1.28
C LEU A 180 21.15 13.92 0.66
N ALA A 181 21.23 15.03 -0.09
CA ALA A 181 22.49 15.52 -0.66
C ALA A 181 23.52 15.85 0.44
N LEU A 182 23.10 16.55 1.51
CA LEU A 182 23.95 16.87 2.66
C LEU A 182 24.44 15.60 3.36
N ARG A 183 23.55 14.65 3.64
CA ARG A 183 23.88 13.37 4.29
C ARG A 183 24.81 12.51 3.44
N ARG A 184 24.65 12.54 2.12
CA ARG A 184 25.59 11.89 1.19
C ARG A 184 26.98 12.52 1.24
N GLY A 185 27.05 13.85 1.26
CA GLY A 185 28.31 14.58 1.41
C GLY A 185 29.01 14.32 2.75
N GLU A 186 28.25 14.15 3.83
CA GLU A 186 28.74 13.74 5.15
C GLU A 186 29.29 12.31 5.14
N ARG A 187 28.53 11.34 4.58
CA ARG A 187 28.98 9.94 4.42
C ARG A 187 30.24 9.83 3.56
N ALA A 188 30.35 10.66 2.53
CA ALA A 188 31.53 10.78 1.68
C ALA A 188 32.72 11.49 2.36
N ARG A 189 32.54 11.96 3.62
CA ARG A 189 33.54 12.70 4.40
C ARG A 189 34.04 13.97 3.71
N VAL A 190 33.14 14.66 3.02
CA VAL A 190 33.42 15.94 2.37
C VAL A 190 32.83 17.10 3.18
N LEU A 191 31.67 16.87 3.78
CA LEU A 191 30.94 17.84 4.60
C LEU A 191 30.91 17.41 6.06
N ALA A 192 30.84 18.37 6.98
CA ALA A 192 30.44 18.17 8.36
C ALA A 192 29.15 18.93 8.63
N LEU A 193 28.18 18.26 9.25
CA LEU A 193 26.87 18.81 9.58
C LEU A 193 26.80 19.08 11.08
N GLU A 194 26.40 20.30 11.44
CA GLU A 194 26.20 20.72 12.83
C GLU A 194 24.76 21.19 12.99
N LEU A 195 24.07 20.66 14.00
CA LEU A 195 22.70 21.01 14.31
C LEU A 195 22.70 22.19 15.30
N GLU A 196 22.14 23.32 14.86
CA GLU A 196 21.94 24.50 15.70
C GLU A 196 20.52 24.47 16.27
N LEU A 197 20.41 24.28 17.59
CA LEU A 197 19.14 24.23 18.30
C LEU A 197 18.81 25.60 18.94
N PRO A 198 17.52 25.96 19.07
CA PRO A 198 17.09 27.21 19.68
C PRO A 198 17.19 27.14 21.22
N THR A 199 18.40 27.06 21.76
CA THR A 199 18.67 26.78 23.19
C THR A 199 17.94 27.75 24.13
N ALA A 200 17.86 29.03 23.79
CA ALA A 200 17.13 30.01 24.61
C ALA A 200 15.63 29.69 24.73
N ALA A 201 14.97 29.34 23.62
CA ALA A 201 13.55 28.96 23.61
C ALA A 201 13.34 27.61 24.32
N LEU A 202 14.27 26.66 24.17
CA LEU A 202 14.23 25.38 24.87
C LEU A 202 14.38 25.55 26.39
N LEU A 203 15.24 26.46 26.85
CA LEU A 203 15.37 26.82 28.27
C LEU A 203 14.07 27.43 28.80
N GLU A 204 13.45 28.35 28.06
CA GLU A 204 12.17 28.96 28.44
C GLU A 204 11.06 27.90 28.58
N GLN A 205 10.98 26.96 27.64
CA GLN A 205 10.05 25.84 27.77
C GLN A 205 10.35 24.98 29.01
N THR A 206 11.62 24.65 29.24
CA THR A 206 12.02 23.84 30.41
C THR A 206 11.60 24.53 31.71
N ALA A 207 11.77 25.85 31.81
CA ALA A 207 11.34 26.65 32.95
C ALA A 207 9.81 26.62 33.16
N LEU A 208 9.02 26.68 32.07
CA LEU A 208 7.55 26.58 32.13
C LEU A 208 7.10 25.25 32.77
N TYR A 209 7.72 24.14 32.37
CA TYR A 209 7.34 22.81 32.84
C TYR A 209 7.94 22.44 34.20
N ARG A 210 8.97 23.14 34.67
CA ARG A 210 9.64 22.89 35.97
C ARG A 210 8.67 22.83 37.15
N SER A 211 7.70 23.75 37.19
CA SER A 211 6.71 23.81 38.27
C SER A 211 5.86 22.54 38.38
N HIS A 212 5.74 21.78 37.27
CA HIS A 212 4.99 20.53 37.21
C HIS A 212 5.82 19.29 37.56
N LEU A 213 7.15 19.37 37.58
CA LEU A 213 8.06 18.25 37.88
C LEU A 213 8.23 18.00 39.39
N GLY A 214 7.75 18.91 40.23
CA GLY A 214 7.71 18.74 41.69
C GLY A 214 8.94 19.29 42.45
N PRO A 215 8.96 19.12 43.78
CA PRO A 215 9.94 19.77 44.66
C PRO A 215 11.35 19.17 44.55
N THR A 216 11.48 17.87 44.27
CA THR A 216 12.79 17.18 44.10
C THR A 216 13.60 17.74 42.93
N VAL A 217 12.91 18.29 41.92
CA VAL A 217 13.50 18.89 40.72
C VAL A 217 13.76 20.40 40.92
N SER A 218 13.22 20.99 41.99
CA SER A 218 13.25 22.44 42.22
C SER A 218 14.62 22.98 42.63
N GLU A 219 15.58 22.16 43.05
CA GLU A 219 16.95 22.61 43.39
C GLU A 219 17.90 22.62 42.17
N ARG A 220 17.51 22.00 41.06
CA ARG A 220 18.33 21.90 39.86
C ARG A 220 18.27 23.19 39.02
N SER A 221 19.32 23.48 38.26
CA SER A 221 19.30 24.58 37.29
C SER A 221 18.50 24.20 36.04
N ASP A 222 17.88 25.18 35.39
CA ASP A 222 17.12 24.95 34.16
C ASP A 222 18.02 24.38 33.05
N SER A 223 19.29 24.80 32.99
CA SER A 223 20.28 24.26 32.05
C SER A 223 20.55 22.77 32.27
N SER A 224 20.70 22.34 33.53
CA SER A 224 20.92 20.92 33.83
C SER A 224 19.69 20.07 33.51
N LEU A 225 18.49 20.60 33.75
CA LEU A 225 17.25 19.91 33.38
C LEU A 225 17.06 19.84 31.88
N LEU A 226 17.40 20.90 31.16
CA LEU A 226 17.34 20.91 29.71
C LEU A 226 18.30 19.86 29.11
N GLU A 227 19.53 19.76 29.64
CA GLU A 227 20.51 18.76 29.22
C GLU A 227 19.96 17.33 29.39
N GLU A 228 19.60 16.96 30.62
CA GLU A 228 19.19 15.59 30.97
C GLU A 228 17.85 15.16 30.37
N LEU A 229 16.85 16.06 30.33
CA LEU A 229 15.51 15.70 29.86
C LEU A 229 15.36 15.78 28.34
N VAL A 230 16.09 16.70 27.70
CA VAL A 230 15.86 17.09 26.31
C VAL A 230 17.11 16.93 25.45
N LEU A 231 18.22 17.61 25.75
CA LEU A 231 19.35 17.71 24.81
C LEU A 231 20.15 16.42 24.65
N ASP A 232 20.12 15.51 25.62
CA ASP A 232 20.79 14.20 25.48
C ASP A 232 20.29 13.40 24.26
N ASP A 233 19.02 13.56 23.90
CA ASP A 233 18.38 12.81 22.81
C ASP A 233 17.81 13.68 21.68
N LEU A 234 17.41 14.93 21.96
CA LEU A 234 16.76 15.81 20.98
C LEU A 234 17.57 15.96 19.69
N PRO A 235 18.90 16.23 19.69
CA PRO A 235 19.67 16.36 18.45
C PRO A 235 19.62 15.10 17.59
N ARG A 236 19.85 13.94 18.21
CA ARG A 236 19.82 12.64 17.52
C ARG A 236 18.43 12.38 16.95
N ARG A 237 17.38 12.74 17.69
CA ARG A 237 16.00 12.56 17.25
C ARG A 237 15.64 13.47 16.08
N VAL A 238 16.01 14.74 16.13
CA VAL A 238 15.77 15.69 15.03
C VAL A 238 16.42 15.19 13.75
N LEU A 239 17.67 14.75 13.80
CA LEU A 239 18.37 14.19 12.65
C LEU A 239 17.68 12.93 12.11
N ALA A 240 17.25 12.02 12.99
CA ALA A 240 16.54 10.81 12.59
C ALA A 240 15.17 11.10 11.94
N LEU A 241 14.47 12.14 12.40
CA LEU A 241 13.21 12.58 11.78
C LEU A 241 13.44 13.16 10.39
N LEU A 242 14.47 13.99 10.22
CA LEU A 242 14.83 14.53 8.90
C LEU A 242 15.21 13.41 7.93
N ASP A 243 15.99 12.42 8.38
CA ASP A 243 16.32 11.22 7.59
C ASP A 243 15.03 10.48 7.16
N GLN A 244 14.10 10.26 8.09
CA GLN A 244 12.83 9.56 7.82
C GLN A 244 11.92 10.36 6.88
N GLU A 245 11.76 11.67 7.10
CA GLU A 245 10.95 12.57 6.27
C GLU A 245 11.48 12.61 4.84
N ALA A 246 12.80 12.79 4.68
CA ALA A 246 13.44 12.86 3.37
C ALA A 246 13.38 11.53 2.62
N GLU A 247 13.57 10.41 3.32
CA GLU A 247 13.39 9.08 2.73
C GLU A 247 11.95 8.86 2.26
N GLN A 248 10.97 9.23 3.08
CA GLN A 248 9.56 9.09 2.73
C GLN A 248 9.18 9.94 1.52
N GLU A 249 9.62 11.20 1.46
CA GLU A 249 9.43 12.10 0.32
C GLU A 249 10.03 11.50 -0.97
N ALA A 250 11.26 10.99 -0.89
CA ALA A 250 11.95 10.39 -2.04
C ALA A 250 11.26 9.10 -2.52
N ILE A 251 10.82 8.22 -1.61
CA ILE A 251 10.07 7.00 -1.96
C ILE A 251 8.73 7.36 -2.60
N GLN A 252 8.03 8.38 -2.10
CA GLN A 252 6.77 8.84 -2.67
C GLN A 252 6.97 9.37 -4.09
N ALA A 253 7.97 10.22 -4.32
CA ALA A 253 8.33 10.70 -5.65
C ALA A 253 8.70 9.56 -6.62
N ALA A 254 9.36 8.51 -6.12
CA ALA A 254 9.65 7.30 -6.89
C ALA A 254 8.36 6.56 -7.31
N CYS A 255 7.41 6.42 -6.38
CA CYS A 255 6.13 5.77 -6.63
C CYS A 255 5.28 6.55 -7.63
N GLU A 256 5.25 7.87 -7.53
CA GLU A 256 4.56 8.76 -8.48
C GLU A 256 5.17 8.65 -9.88
N SER A 257 6.51 8.65 -9.97
CA SER A 257 7.23 8.44 -11.23
C SER A 257 6.90 7.07 -11.85
N LEU A 258 6.87 6.00 -11.05
CA LEU A 258 6.49 4.67 -11.52
C LEU A 258 5.03 4.62 -11.99
N ASN A 259 4.11 5.21 -11.23
CA ASN A 259 2.70 5.27 -11.61
C ASN A 259 2.51 6.01 -12.95
N GLY A 260 3.26 7.10 -13.18
CA GLY A 260 3.32 7.78 -14.48
C GLY A 260 3.76 6.83 -15.61
N LEU A 261 4.83 6.06 -15.40
CA LEU A 261 5.31 5.08 -16.37
C LEU A 261 4.27 3.97 -16.67
N LEU A 262 3.61 3.43 -15.63
CA LEU A 262 2.59 2.39 -15.76
C LEU A 262 1.29 2.86 -16.45
N ARG A 263 1.03 4.17 -16.44
CA ARG A 263 -0.13 4.81 -17.09
C ARG A 263 0.15 5.31 -18.51
N THR A 264 1.39 5.22 -18.97
CA THR A 264 1.77 5.57 -20.35
C THR A 264 0.87 4.84 -21.34
N ALA A 265 0.31 5.58 -22.30
CA ALA A 265 -0.56 5.01 -23.33
C ALA A 265 0.25 4.11 -24.28
N PRO A 266 -0.22 2.88 -24.56
CA PRO A 266 0.46 1.99 -25.50
C PRO A 266 0.35 2.52 -26.94
N LEU A 267 1.43 2.40 -27.70
CA LEU A 267 1.45 2.74 -29.13
C LEU A 267 0.48 1.84 -29.90
N GLN A 268 -0.45 2.47 -30.63
CA GLN A 268 -1.41 1.78 -31.48
C GLN A 268 -0.84 1.59 -32.90
N THR A 269 0.26 0.83 -33.00
CA THR A 269 0.87 0.49 -34.30
C THR A 269 0.95 -1.03 -34.49
N ARG A 270 0.87 -1.47 -35.75
CA ARG A 270 1.08 -2.88 -36.10
C ARG A 270 2.55 -3.28 -35.97
N ARG A 271 3.46 -2.37 -36.33
CA ARG A 271 4.91 -2.57 -36.29
C ARG A 271 5.59 -1.33 -35.73
N VAL A 272 6.59 -1.54 -34.90
CA VAL A 272 7.39 -0.48 -34.30
C VAL A 272 8.86 -0.75 -34.56
N GLY A 273 9.58 0.30 -34.94
CA GLY A 273 11.03 0.28 -35.01
C GLY A 273 11.62 0.72 -33.68
N ALA A 274 12.80 0.25 -33.32
CA ALA A 274 13.54 0.78 -32.18
C ALA A 274 15.02 0.91 -32.51
N LEU A 275 15.63 2.00 -32.04
CA LEU A 275 17.06 2.25 -32.12
C LEU A 275 17.66 2.35 -30.73
N TYR A 276 18.74 1.62 -30.49
CA TYR A 276 19.47 1.66 -29.23
C TYR A 276 20.98 1.75 -29.48
N LEU A 277 21.66 2.65 -28.78
CA LEU A 277 23.13 2.77 -28.84
C LEU A 277 23.75 2.08 -27.63
N LEU A 278 24.72 1.21 -27.89
CA LEU A 278 25.55 0.65 -26.84
C LEU A 278 26.89 1.39 -26.76
N SER A 279 27.16 2.02 -25.61
CA SER A 279 28.41 2.72 -25.30
C SER A 279 29.31 1.85 -24.43
N GLY A 280 30.34 1.24 -25.01
CA GLY A 280 31.27 0.34 -24.32
C GLY A 280 32.46 -0.09 -25.19
N GLY A 281 32.81 0.76 -26.16
CA GLY A 281 33.75 0.47 -27.25
C GLY A 281 33.44 1.37 -28.45
N ALA A 282 33.74 0.90 -29.67
CA ALA A 282 33.27 1.60 -30.87
C ALA A 282 31.73 1.69 -30.86
N PRO A 283 31.13 2.88 -31.02
CA PRO A 283 29.70 3.07 -30.87
C PRO A 283 28.94 2.23 -31.91
N THR A 284 27.97 1.43 -31.44
CA THR A 284 27.14 0.57 -32.30
C THR A 284 25.66 0.84 -32.05
N VAL A 285 24.91 0.95 -33.13
CA VAL A 285 23.47 1.16 -33.12
C VAL A 285 22.78 -0.15 -33.49
N ALA A 286 21.96 -0.67 -32.57
CA ALA A 286 21.03 -1.74 -32.89
C ALA A 286 19.74 -1.14 -33.45
N VAL A 287 19.28 -1.70 -34.56
CA VAL A 287 17.98 -1.45 -35.19
C VAL A 287 17.16 -2.70 -35.03
N VAL A 288 15.96 -2.57 -34.46
CA VAL A 288 15.01 -3.67 -34.27
C VAL A 288 13.67 -3.28 -34.86
N VAL A 289 12.99 -4.25 -35.48
CA VAL A 289 11.57 -4.14 -35.85
C VAL A 289 10.79 -5.19 -35.07
N ALA A 290 9.78 -4.74 -34.33
CA ALA A 290 8.89 -5.61 -33.56
C ALA A 290 7.44 -5.50 -34.06
N GLU A 291 6.69 -6.60 -34.01
CA GLU A 291 5.24 -6.61 -34.24
C GLU A 291 4.48 -6.18 -32.97
N ARG A 292 3.17 -5.94 -33.10
CA ARG A 292 2.27 -5.51 -32.02
C ARG A 292 2.35 -6.38 -30.76
N ASP A 293 2.56 -7.68 -30.90
CA ASP A 293 2.65 -8.61 -29.77
C ASP A 293 4.03 -8.59 -29.08
N GLY A 294 4.98 -7.84 -29.63
CA GLY A 294 6.35 -7.72 -29.14
C GLY A 294 7.33 -8.73 -29.76
N ASP A 295 6.93 -9.43 -30.81
CA ASP A 295 7.76 -10.41 -31.51
C ASP A 295 8.78 -9.71 -32.42
N LEU A 296 10.02 -10.21 -32.41
CA LEU A 296 11.12 -9.70 -33.20
C LEU A 296 10.97 -10.15 -34.67
N ILE A 297 10.78 -9.19 -35.58
CA ILE A 297 10.67 -9.45 -37.03
C ILE A 297 12.05 -9.34 -37.69
N ALA A 298 12.77 -8.26 -37.38
CA ALA A 298 14.05 -7.97 -38.01
C ALA A 298 15.00 -7.27 -37.04
N GLN A 299 16.29 -7.49 -37.23
CA GLN A 299 17.35 -6.85 -36.47
C GLN A 299 18.56 -6.53 -37.35
N ARG A 300 19.28 -5.47 -37.00
CA ARG A 300 20.58 -5.14 -37.60
C ARG A 300 21.45 -4.40 -36.58
N VAL A 301 22.74 -4.72 -36.54
CA VAL A 301 23.72 -3.97 -35.74
C VAL A 301 24.61 -3.19 -36.69
N LEU A 302 24.66 -1.88 -36.52
CA LEU A 302 25.39 -0.93 -37.36
C LEU A 302 26.51 -0.30 -36.55
N LYS A 303 27.65 -0.03 -37.18
CA LYS A 303 28.68 0.86 -36.61
C LYS A 303 28.15 2.29 -36.73
N ALA A 304 28.24 3.09 -35.66
CA ALA A 304 27.78 4.47 -35.65
C ALA A 304 28.77 5.43 -36.34
N GLN A 305 29.26 5.04 -37.52
CA GLN A 305 30.20 5.77 -38.36
C GLN A 305 29.73 5.67 -39.83
N GLY A 306 29.90 6.75 -40.59
CA GLY A 306 29.40 6.80 -41.97
C GLY A 306 27.87 6.86 -42.06
N PRO A 307 27.25 6.43 -43.19
CA PRO A 307 25.83 6.59 -43.46
C PRO A 307 24.98 5.52 -42.77
N TRP A 308 25.11 5.38 -41.45
CA TRP A 308 24.35 4.38 -40.70
C TRP A 308 22.87 4.76 -40.56
N GLN A 309 22.54 6.05 -40.56
CA GLN A 309 21.17 6.54 -40.49
C GLN A 309 20.36 6.08 -41.72
N GLU A 310 20.91 6.24 -42.92
CA GLU A 310 20.30 5.78 -44.18
C GLU A 310 20.05 4.28 -44.16
N LYS A 311 21.05 3.49 -43.69
CA LYS A 311 20.93 2.03 -43.57
C LYS A 311 19.88 1.59 -42.54
N ALA A 312 19.72 2.36 -41.46
CA ALA A 312 18.69 2.12 -40.44
C ALA A 312 17.30 2.42 -41.02
N ILE A 313 17.13 3.59 -41.66
CA ILE A 313 15.87 4.02 -42.27
C ILE A 313 15.44 3.04 -43.37
N ALA A 314 16.36 2.58 -44.22
CA ALA A 314 16.07 1.60 -45.26
C ALA A 314 15.46 0.32 -44.69
N LEU A 315 16.01 -0.21 -43.59
CA LEU A 315 15.47 -1.40 -42.91
C LEU A 315 14.08 -1.13 -42.32
N LEU A 316 13.86 0.06 -41.75
CA LEU A 316 12.57 0.44 -41.17
C LEU A 316 11.48 0.56 -42.26
N GLN A 317 11.82 1.14 -43.40
CA GLN A 317 10.91 1.27 -44.55
C GLN A 317 10.62 -0.07 -45.22
N GLU A 318 11.62 -0.95 -45.36
CA GLU A 318 11.46 -2.32 -45.87
C GLU A 318 10.38 -3.10 -45.10
N HIS A 319 10.29 -2.88 -43.79
CA HIS A 319 9.30 -3.53 -42.94
C HIS A 319 8.03 -2.70 -42.68
N ALA A 320 7.80 -1.62 -43.43
CA ALA A 320 6.63 -0.73 -43.31
C ALA A 320 6.42 -0.20 -41.88
N VAL A 321 7.51 0.18 -41.20
CA VAL A 321 7.46 0.86 -39.90
C VAL A 321 7.02 2.31 -40.09
N THR A 322 6.12 2.80 -39.24
CA THR A 322 5.68 4.21 -39.21
C THR A 322 6.17 4.94 -37.96
N GLN A 323 6.42 4.22 -36.87
CA GLN A 323 6.83 4.76 -35.58
C GLN A 323 8.15 4.13 -35.13
N VAL A 324 9.10 4.98 -34.72
CA VAL A 324 10.43 4.57 -34.28
C VAL A 324 10.67 5.04 -32.85
N VAL A 325 11.04 4.09 -32.00
CA VAL A 325 11.26 4.29 -30.58
C VAL A 325 12.73 4.55 -30.30
N LEU A 326 13.00 5.56 -29.49
CA LEU A 326 14.32 5.97 -29.05
C LEU A 326 14.36 6.07 -27.52
N PRO A 327 15.47 5.74 -26.85
CA PRO A 327 15.59 5.94 -25.40
C PRO A 327 15.52 7.43 -25.02
N THR A 328 14.91 7.76 -23.88
CA THR A 328 15.02 9.09 -23.26
C THR A 328 16.42 9.22 -22.63
N SER A 329 17.18 10.20 -23.11
CA SER A 329 18.46 10.71 -22.55
C SER A 329 19.12 9.87 -21.43
N THR A 330 19.91 8.88 -21.83
CA THR A 330 21.16 8.44 -21.17
C THR A 330 22.33 8.90 -22.07
N PRO A 331 23.62 8.92 -21.66
CA PRO A 331 24.66 9.83 -22.19
C PRO A 331 25.10 9.52 -23.65
N VAL A 332 24.19 9.79 -24.57
CA VAL A 332 24.10 9.31 -25.96
C VAL A 332 23.31 10.32 -26.83
N ALA A 333 22.85 11.42 -26.25
CA ALA A 333 21.85 12.31 -26.85
C ALA A 333 22.20 12.75 -28.27
N GLU A 334 23.42 13.18 -28.56
CA GLU A 334 23.76 13.75 -29.88
C GLU A 334 23.65 12.73 -31.04
N LEU A 335 24.20 11.52 -30.88
CA LEU A 335 24.22 10.52 -31.96
C LEU A 335 22.81 10.02 -32.31
N LEU A 336 21.97 9.74 -31.31
CA LEU A 336 20.59 9.34 -31.55
C LEU A 336 19.69 10.54 -31.90
N ASN A 337 20.05 11.77 -31.53
CA ASN A 337 19.31 12.94 -32.01
C ASN A 337 19.60 13.22 -33.49
N SER A 338 20.77 12.80 -34.00
CA SER A 338 21.10 12.93 -35.43
C SER A 338 20.16 12.16 -36.37
N VAL A 339 19.40 11.17 -35.88
CA VAL A 339 18.40 10.45 -36.70
C VAL A 339 17.08 11.20 -36.84
N GLU A 340 16.86 12.29 -36.12
CA GLU A 340 15.59 13.02 -36.11
C GLU A 340 15.23 13.63 -37.46
N ALA A 341 16.11 14.48 -38.01
CA ALA A 341 15.91 15.05 -39.34
C ALA A 341 15.71 14.00 -40.44
N PRO A 342 16.56 12.95 -40.58
CA PRO A 342 16.38 11.97 -41.65
C PRO A 342 15.17 11.04 -41.44
N CYS A 343 14.79 10.71 -40.20
CA CYS A 343 13.54 9.96 -39.94
C CYS A 343 12.30 10.78 -40.32
N ASN A 344 12.27 12.06 -39.96
CA ASN A 344 11.17 12.96 -40.31
C ASN A 344 11.04 13.12 -41.84
N ALA A 345 12.17 13.26 -42.55
CA ALA A 345 12.19 13.30 -44.02
C ALA A 345 11.68 11.99 -44.67
N ALA A 346 11.87 10.85 -43.99
CA ALA A 346 11.38 9.55 -44.41
C ALA A 346 9.92 9.26 -43.99
N GLY A 347 9.24 10.20 -43.32
CA GLY A 347 7.86 10.03 -42.83
C GLY A 347 7.73 9.16 -41.57
N LEU A 348 8.83 8.93 -40.84
CA LEU A 348 8.86 8.15 -39.61
C LEU A 348 8.63 9.04 -38.38
N GLN A 349 7.65 8.71 -37.56
CA GLN A 349 7.38 9.43 -36.31
C GLN A 349 8.28 8.90 -35.18
N LEU A 350 8.95 9.80 -34.48
CA LEU A 350 9.80 9.43 -33.34
C LEU A 350 9.04 9.44 -32.03
N VAL A 351 9.23 8.40 -31.23
CA VAL A 351 8.68 8.26 -29.87
C VAL A 351 9.82 8.03 -28.90
N ARG A 352 9.88 8.82 -27.84
CA ARG A 352 10.89 8.66 -26.79
C ARG A 352 10.34 7.79 -25.67
N VAL A 353 11.10 6.78 -25.27
CA VAL A 353 10.72 5.83 -24.22
C VAL A 353 11.83 5.74 -23.19
N ARG A 354 11.46 5.80 -21.91
CA ARG A 354 12.45 5.70 -20.83
C ARG A 354 13.09 4.32 -20.80
N PRO A 355 14.44 4.22 -20.86
CA PRO A 355 15.11 2.97 -20.55
C PRO A 355 15.05 2.71 -19.03
N ALA A 356 15.02 1.45 -18.59
CA ALA A 356 15.47 1.13 -17.23
C ALA A 356 16.98 1.45 -17.14
N ALA A 357 17.56 1.60 -15.96
CA ALA A 357 18.99 1.91 -15.82
C ALA A 357 19.90 0.93 -16.60
N LEU A 358 21.21 1.19 -16.66
CA LEU A 358 22.34 0.55 -17.40
C LEU A 358 22.36 -1.00 -17.62
N ALA A 359 21.36 -1.73 -17.12
CA ALA A 359 21.14 -3.15 -17.15
C ALA A 359 19.97 -3.62 -18.06
N GLU A 360 19.51 -2.86 -19.08
CA GLU A 360 18.48 -3.30 -20.06
C GLU A 360 18.83 -4.56 -20.88
N ALA A 361 19.89 -5.27 -20.51
CA ALA A 361 20.27 -6.56 -21.06
C ALA A 361 20.65 -7.62 -20.00
N ARG A 362 20.53 -7.34 -18.69
CA ARG A 362 21.02 -8.26 -17.63
C ARG A 362 19.95 -9.20 -17.04
N GLN A 363 18.68 -9.12 -17.43
CA GLN A 363 17.68 -10.14 -17.11
C GLN A 363 16.76 -10.42 -18.31
N PRO A 364 16.33 -11.68 -18.51
CA PRO A 364 15.69 -12.13 -19.75
C PRO A 364 14.22 -11.67 -19.80
N LEU A 365 13.98 -10.44 -20.25
CA LEU A 365 12.68 -10.09 -20.85
C LEU A 365 12.52 -10.77 -22.23
N VAL A 366 13.63 -11.20 -22.82
CA VAL A 366 13.66 -11.98 -24.05
C VAL A 366 13.35 -13.43 -23.72
N GLN A 367 12.28 -13.98 -24.31
CA GLN A 367 11.93 -15.39 -24.13
C GLN A 367 13.11 -16.28 -24.60
N PRO A 368 13.55 -17.27 -23.81
CA PRO A 368 14.42 -18.30 -24.33
C PRO A 368 13.72 -19.01 -25.51
N PRO A 369 14.41 -19.35 -26.62
CA PRO A 369 15.86 -19.39 -26.81
C PRO A 369 16.39 -18.31 -27.78
N LEU A 370 15.97 -17.05 -27.69
CA LEU A 370 16.55 -15.99 -28.52
C LEU A 370 17.92 -15.55 -27.95
N ARG A 371 19.03 -16.02 -28.56
CA ARG A 371 20.39 -15.53 -28.27
C ARG A 371 20.62 -14.17 -28.94
N LEU A 372 20.11 -13.10 -28.34
CA LEU A 372 20.29 -11.73 -28.83
C LEU A 372 21.58 -11.10 -28.27
N SER A 373 22.18 -10.18 -29.04
CA SER A 373 23.23 -9.32 -28.50
C SER A 373 22.64 -8.30 -27.51
N THR A 374 23.45 -7.79 -26.60
CA THR A 374 23.06 -6.78 -25.60
C THR A 374 22.34 -5.60 -26.25
N ALA A 375 22.88 -5.05 -27.34
CA ALA A 375 22.31 -3.89 -28.02
C ALA A 375 20.93 -4.19 -28.64
N VAL A 376 20.76 -5.37 -29.25
CA VAL A 376 19.48 -5.79 -29.84
C VAL A 376 18.45 -6.10 -28.76
N ALA A 377 18.87 -6.78 -27.68
CA ALA A 377 17.99 -7.03 -26.53
C ALA A 377 17.45 -5.71 -25.94
N SER A 378 18.31 -4.71 -25.74
CA SER A 378 17.91 -3.39 -25.26
C SER A 378 16.97 -2.67 -26.24
N ALA A 379 17.26 -2.69 -27.54
CA ALA A 379 16.36 -2.14 -28.57
C ALA A 379 14.98 -2.83 -28.57
N LEU A 380 14.94 -4.16 -28.40
CA LEU A 380 13.70 -4.91 -28.34
C LEU A 380 12.88 -4.59 -27.08
N VAL A 381 13.54 -4.41 -25.93
CA VAL A 381 12.87 -4.03 -24.67
C VAL A 381 12.19 -2.67 -24.78
N ILE A 382 12.87 -1.65 -25.32
CA ILE A 382 12.24 -0.33 -25.51
C ILE A 382 11.10 -0.37 -26.53
N ALA A 383 11.21 -1.21 -27.58
CA ALA A 383 10.13 -1.44 -28.54
C ALA A 383 8.88 -2.02 -27.87
N ARG A 384 9.06 -3.11 -27.11
CA ARG A 384 7.98 -3.75 -26.35
C ARG A 384 7.38 -2.81 -25.33
N ARG A 385 8.20 -1.99 -24.67
CA ARG A 385 7.75 -1.01 -23.68
C ARG A 385 6.91 0.09 -24.31
N ALA A 386 7.17 0.44 -25.57
CA ALA A 386 6.31 1.37 -26.30
C ALA A 386 4.95 0.73 -26.65
N LEU A 387 4.92 -0.57 -26.95
CA LEU A 387 3.72 -1.33 -27.32
C LEU A 387 2.84 -1.68 -26.11
N ASP A 388 3.43 -2.11 -25.00
CA ASP A 388 2.73 -2.39 -23.74
C ASP A 388 3.58 -1.93 -22.54
N PRO A 389 3.56 -0.62 -22.22
CA PRO A 389 4.35 -0.06 -21.13
C PRO A 389 4.09 -0.77 -19.80
N PHE A 390 2.84 -1.12 -19.52
CA PHE A 390 2.45 -1.71 -18.25
C PHE A 390 3.05 -3.09 -18.05
N LYS A 391 2.92 -3.97 -19.06
CA LYS A 391 3.46 -5.32 -19.01
C LYS A 391 4.98 -5.30 -18.86
N GLU A 392 5.66 -4.45 -19.62
CA GLU A 392 7.13 -4.37 -19.59
C GLU A 392 7.66 -3.76 -18.29
N TRP A 393 7.05 -2.69 -17.76
CA TRP A 393 7.47 -2.14 -16.47
C TRP A 393 7.18 -3.08 -15.30
N CYS A 394 6.11 -3.88 -15.37
CA CYS A 394 5.80 -4.92 -14.38
C CYS A 394 6.80 -6.07 -14.34
N ALA A 395 7.58 -6.27 -15.40
CA ALA A 395 8.50 -7.39 -15.54
C ALA A 395 9.95 -7.04 -15.13
N VAL A 396 10.21 -5.77 -14.81
CA VAL A 396 11.52 -5.26 -14.36
C VAL A 396 11.53 -5.14 -12.84
N ASP A 397 12.68 -5.37 -12.21
CA ASP A 397 12.87 -5.01 -10.80
C ASP A 397 12.62 -3.49 -10.63
N PRO A 398 11.59 -3.07 -9.87
CA PRO A 398 11.26 -1.66 -9.76
C PRO A 398 12.40 -0.80 -9.18
N VAL A 399 13.24 -1.35 -8.31
CA VAL A 399 14.41 -0.62 -7.78
C VAL A 399 15.45 -0.40 -8.88
N GLY A 400 15.58 -1.34 -9.82
CA GLY A 400 16.51 -1.22 -10.94
C GLY A 400 16.15 -0.15 -11.97
N ILE A 401 14.94 0.43 -11.90
CA ILE A 401 14.48 1.46 -12.86
C ILE A 401 15.19 2.81 -12.63
N GLY A 402 15.56 3.13 -11.38
CA GLY A 402 16.18 4.41 -11.03
C GLY A 402 15.19 5.58 -11.11
N LEU A 403 14.18 5.57 -10.25
CA LEU A 403 13.00 6.46 -10.29
C LEU A 403 13.15 7.72 -9.42
N ALA A 404 14.05 7.71 -8.44
CA ALA A 404 14.28 8.83 -7.53
C ALA A 404 15.70 9.39 -7.65
N GLU A 405 15.85 10.67 -7.36
CA GLU A 405 17.16 11.25 -7.06
C GLU A 405 17.70 10.63 -5.77
N TYR A 406 19.02 10.41 -5.69
CA TYR A 406 19.66 9.75 -4.53
C TYR A 406 19.07 8.38 -4.16
N GLN A 407 18.45 7.65 -5.10
CA GLN A 407 17.80 6.36 -4.82
C GLN A 407 18.73 5.34 -4.14
N SER A 408 20.03 5.39 -4.45
CA SER A 408 21.06 4.53 -3.82
C SER A 408 21.28 4.80 -2.34
N ASP A 409 20.85 5.97 -1.85
CA ASP A 409 21.02 6.41 -0.47
C ASP A 409 19.82 6.05 0.43
N LEU A 410 18.75 5.48 -0.16
CA LEU A 410 17.51 5.05 0.51
C LEU A 410 17.59 3.60 1.00
N ASP A 411 16.73 3.20 1.94
CA ASP A 411 16.57 1.80 2.32
C ASP A 411 15.95 0.99 1.17
N ALA A 412 16.72 0.01 0.67
CA ALA A 412 16.35 -0.76 -0.51
C ALA A 412 15.10 -1.62 -0.31
N ASP A 413 14.87 -2.13 0.89
CA ASP A 413 13.73 -3.00 1.20
C ASP A 413 12.44 -2.20 1.30
N ARG A 414 12.48 -1.03 1.96
CA ARG A 414 11.35 -0.09 2.01
C ARG A 414 10.98 0.41 0.64
N LEU A 415 11.96 0.85 -0.16
CA LEU A 415 11.74 1.30 -1.53
C LEU A 415 11.12 0.19 -2.38
N ARG A 416 11.68 -1.03 -2.33
CA ARG A 416 11.16 -2.19 -3.06
C ARG A 416 9.71 -2.50 -2.67
N ALA A 417 9.40 -2.51 -1.38
CA ALA A 417 8.05 -2.76 -0.88
C ALA A 417 7.05 -1.72 -1.42
N ALA A 418 7.39 -0.43 -1.35
CA ALA A 418 6.53 0.66 -1.82
C ALA A 418 6.29 0.63 -3.33
N LEU A 419 7.33 0.38 -4.12
CA LEU A 419 7.21 0.28 -5.58
C LEU A 419 6.43 -0.98 -6.01
N THR A 420 6.64 -2.11 -5.32
CA THR A 420 5.89 -3.35 -5.58
C THR A 420 4.40 -3.16 -5.27
N GLU A 421 4.09 -2.53 -4.14
CA GLU A 421 2.71 -2.18 -3.77
C GLU A 421 2.07 -1.27 -4.83
N THR A 422 2.81 -0.29 -5.36
CA THR A 422 2.34 0.58 -6.45
C THR A 422 2.00 -0.20 -7.73
N ILE A 423 2.79 -1.22 -8.09
CA ILE A 423 2.50 -2.11 -9.22
C ILE A 423 1.22 -2.91 -8.97
N GLU A 424 1.08 -3.52 -7.79
CA GLU A 424 -0.10 -4.33 -7.45
C GLU A 424 -1.38 -3.49 -7.42
N LEU A 425 -1.33 -2.28 -6.86
CA LEU A 425 -2.45 -1.33 -6.89
C LEU A 425 -2.85 -1.00 -8.35
N SER A 426 -1.87 -0.74 -9.21
CA SER A 426 -2.12 -0.47 -10.62
C SER A 426 -2.72 -1.69 -11.36
N ARG A 427 -2.32 -2.91 -11.00
CA ARG A 427 -2.93 -4.15 -11.51
C ARG A 427 -4.39 -4.28 -11.09
N LEU A 428 -4.70 -3.98 -9.83
CA LEU A 428 -6.06 -4.02 -9.30
C LEU A 428 -6.97 -2.99 -9.97
N GLU A 429 -6.50 -1.75 -10.12
CA GLU A 429 -7.24 -0.70 -10.83
C GLU A 429 -7.57 -1.12 -12.27
N ARG A 430 -6.61 -1.67 -13.01
CA ARG A 430 -6.85 -2.17 -14.37
C ARG A 430 -7.83 -3.34 -14.43
N ARG A 431 -7.80 -4.24 -13.44
CA ARG A 431 -8.79 -5.33 -13.32
C ARG A 431 -10.20 -4.79 -13.08
N ARG A 432 -10.34 -3.79 -12.20
CA ARG A 432 -11.63 -3.13 -11.89
C ARG A 432 -12.16 -2.32 -13.06
N ALA A 433 -11.28 -1.66 -13.82
CA ALA A 433 -11.64 -0.86 -14.99
C ALA A 433 -12.06 -1.69 -16.21
N ARG A 434 -11.83 -3.01 -16.20
CA ARG A 434 -12.26 -3.88 -17.31
C ARG A 434 -13.78 -4.06 -17.24
N PRO A 435 -14.54 -3.63 -18.26
CA PRO A 435 -15.98 -3.86 -18.27
C PRO A 435 -16.23 -5.38 -18.18
N MET A 436 -17.13 -5.80 -17.28
CA MET A 436 -17.58 -7.18 -17.22
C MET A 436 -18.08 -7.58 -18.61
N GLN A 437 -17.43 -8.56 -19.24
CA GLN A 437 -17.97 -9.15 -20.46
C GLN A 437 -19.28 -9.86 -20.10
N PRO A 438 -20.41 -9.53 -20.74
CA PRO A 438 -21.62 -10.32 -20.59
C PRO A 438 -21.33 -11.72 -21.13
N GLY A 439 -21.44 -12.75 -20.28
CA GLY A 439 -21.47 -14.14 -20.73
C GLY A 439 -20.19 -14.96 -20.61
N VAL A 440 -19.09 -14.44 -20.06
CA VAL A 440 -18.00 -15.32 -19.61
C VAL A 440 -18.28 -15.67 -18.15
N PRO A 441 -18.56 -16.94 -17.79
CA PRO A 441 -18.64 -17.33 -16.40
C PRO A 441 -17.26 -17.10 -15.80
N VAL A 442 -17.13 -16.01 -15.06
CA VAL A 442 -16.01 -15.83 -14.14
C VAL A 442 -16.08 -17.05 -13.23
N ALA A 443 -15.06 -17.90 -13.27
CA ALA A 443 -14.83 -18.89 -12.24
C ALA A 443 -14.57 -18.13 -10.93
N ARG A 444 -15.63 -17.63 -10.31
CA ARG A 444 -15.62 -16.96 -9.02
C ARG A 444 -15.36 -18.05 -8.00
N GLY A 445 -14.13 -18.04 -7.50
CA GLY A 445 -13.63 -18.76 -6.34
C GLY A 445 -14.55 -19.75 -5.66
N ASN A 446 -14.34 -21.04 -5.92
CA ASN A 446 -14.65 -22.07 -4.93
C ASN A 446 -13.87 -21.85 -3.61
N ALA A 447 -12.82 -21.01 -3.64
CA ALA A 447 -11.98 -20.68 -2.49
C ALA A 447 -12.60 -19.70 -1.46
N SER A 448 -13.63 -18.93 -1.80
CA SER A 448 -14.26 -17.98 -0.86
C SER A 448 -15.29 -18.65 0.06
N ILE A 449 -16.03 -19.64 -0.44
CA ILE A 449 -17.08 -20.31 0.36
C ILE A 449 -16.48 -21.27 1.39
N ALA A 450 -15.40 -21.98 1.05
CA ALA A 450 -14.68 -22.84 2.00
C ALA A 450 -14.07 -22.09 3.19
N ARG A 451 -13.90 -20.75 3.09
CA ARG A 451 -13.39 -19.89 4.19
C ARG A 451 -14.48 -19.40 5.14
N LEU A 452 -15.75 -19.38 4.70
CA LEU A 452 -16.89 -18.97 5.52
C LEU A 452 -17.36 -20.09 6.47
N ASN A 453 -17.05 -21.35 6.15
CA ASN A 453 -17.36 -22.52 6.99
C ASN A 453 -16.06 -23.27 7.36
N PRO A 454 -15.21 -22.74 8.27
CA PRO A 454 -13.89 -23.31 8.55
C PRO A 454 -13.92 -24.73 9.13
N MET A 455 -15.08 -25.19 9.61
CA MET A 455 -15.29 -26.51 10.21
C MET A 455 -15.81 -27.58 9.23
N VAL A 456 -16.18 -27.22 7.99
CA VAL A 456 -16.78 -28.15 7.02
C VAL A 456 -15.83 -28.34 5.84
N ARG A 457 -15.11 -29.46 5.82
CA ARG A 457 -14.18 -29.80 4.73
C ARG A 457 -14.69 -30.94 3.87
N SER A 458 -15.58 -31.77 4.41
CA SER A 458 -16.18 -32.93 3.73
C SER A 458 -17.64 -33.15 4.14
N LEU A 459 -18.36 -33.97 3.37
CA LEU A 459 -19.75 -34.37 3.67
C LEU A 459 -19.92 -35.03 5.06
N ALA A 460 -18.87 -35.64 5.61
CA ALA A 460 -18.89 -36.31 6.91
C ALA A 460 -18.89 -35.31 8.10
N ASP A 461 -18.48 -34.07 7.86
CA ASP A 461 -18.38 -33.03 8.89
C ASP A 461 -19.72 -32.31 9.11
N LEU A 462 -20.69 -32.51 8.21
CA LEU A 462 -22.01 -31.90 8.29
C LEU A 462 -22.94 -32.69 9.22
N ARG A 463 -23.50 -32.00 10.22
CA ARG A 463 -24.52 -32.54 11.11
C ARG A 463 -25.85 -31.82 10.91
N GLY A 464 -26.96 -32.55 11.00
CA GLY A 464 -28.29 -31.94 11.02
C GLY A 464 -28.41 -30.93 12.17
N GLY A 465 -28.90 -29.74 11.87
CA GLY A 465 -29.02 -28.59 12.76
C GLY A 465 -27.91 -27.54 12.63
N MET A 466 -26.83 -27.81 11.89
CA MET A 466 -25.71 -26.87 11.73
C MET A 466 -26.07 -25.69 10.81
N THR A 467 -25.70 -24.48 11.20
CA THR A 467 -25.83 -23.28 10.36
C THR A 467 -24.56 -23.09 9.52
N VAL A 468 -24.72 -22.95 8.21
CA VAL A 468 -23.64 -22.83 7.23
C VAL A 468 -23.90 -21.65 6.29
N HIS A 469 -22.85 -20.96 5.89
CA HIS A 469 -22.93 -19.89 4.91
C HIS A 469 -22.71 -20.44 3.50
N GLY A 470 -23.52 -20.03 2.54
CA GLY A 470 -23.41 -20.51 1.16
C GLY A 470 -23.87 -19.49 0.14
N VAL A 471 -23.60 -19.78 -1.13
CA VAL A 471 -23.99 -18.94 -2.26
C VAL A 471 -25.00 -19.68 -3.11
N VAL A 472 -26.10 -19.01 -3.48
CA VAL A 472 -27.12 -19.58 -4.37
C VAL A 472 -26.52 -19.77 -5.77
N THR A 473 -26.39 -21.00 -6.23
CA THR A 473 -25.82 -21.33 -7.54
C THR A 473 -26.90 -21.43 -8.61
N ASN A 474 -28.06 -22.01 -8.28
CA ASN A 474 -29.15 -22.21 -9.21
C ASN A 474 -30.52 -22.15 -8.51
N ILE A 475 -31.56 -21.76 -9.24
CA ILE A 475 -32.93 -21.65 -8.74
C ILE A 475 -33.84 -22.44 -9.68
N SER A 476 -34.63 -23.36 -9.12
CA SER A 476 -35.63 -24.16 -9.82
C SER A 476 -37.02 -23.88 -9.25
N HIS A 477 -38.06 -24.33 -9.95
CA HIS A 477 -39.46 -24.14 -9.55
C HIS A 477 -39.79 -24.80 -8.19
N PHE A 478 -39.01 -25.81 -7.77
CA PHE A 478 -39.21 -26.53 -6.52
C PHE A 478 -38.26 -26.10 -5.38
N GLY A 479 -37.31 -25.19 -5.62
CA GLY A 479 -36.33 -24.79 -4.60
C GLY A 479 -35.08 -24.10 -5.15
N ALA A 480 -34.13 -23.81 -4.25
CA ALA A 480 -32.85 -23.20 -4.59
C ALA A 480 -31.68 -24.12 -4.22
N PHE A 481 -30.65 -24.14 -5.07
CA PHE A 481 -29.39 -24.84 -4.86
C PHE A 481 -28.36 -23.86 -4.32
N ILE A 482 -27.72 -24.24 -3.22
CA ILE A 482 -26.75 -23.42 -2.51
C ILE A 482 -25.44 -24.20 -2.43
N SER A 483 -24.36 -23.60 -2.93
CA SER A 483 -23.01 -24.10 -2.72
C SER A 483 -22.47 -23.61 -1.38
N ILE A 484 -22.06 -24.55 -0.53
CA ILE A 484 -21.51 -24.32 0.81
C ILE A 484 -20.00 -24.59 0.86
N GLY A 485 -19.35 -24.70 -0.31
CA GLY A 485 -17.90 -24.95 -0.43
C GLY A 485 -17.52 -26.43 -0.52
N LEU A 486 -18.50 -27.33 -0.62
CA LEU A 486 -18.31 -28.76 -0.92
C LEU A 486 -18.55 -29.04 -2.41
N ALA A 487 -18.13 -30.23 -2.87
CA ALA A 487 -18.37 -30.67 -4.25
C ALA A 487 -19.87 -30.87 -4.56
N GLN A 488 -20.69 -31.15 -3.54
CA GLN A 488 -22.13 -31.33 -3.65
C GLN A 488 -22.88 -30.08 -3.18
N GLU A 489 -23.92 -29.71 -3.92
CA GLU A 489 -24.79 -28.57 -3.59
C GLU A 489 -25.89 -29.00 -2.62
N GLY A 490 -26.26 -28.10 -1.71
CA GLY A 490 -27.40 -28.31 -0.82
C GLY A 490 -28.68 -27.72 -1.43
N LEU A 491 -29.78 -28.45 -1.30
CA LEU A 491 -31.10 -28.06 -1.80
C LEU A 491 -31.93 -27.45 -0.66
N VAL A 492 -32.46 -26.26 -0.89
CA VAL A 492 -33.51 -25.65 -0.06
C VAL A 492 -34.83 -25.76 -0.81
N HIS A 493 -35.80 -26.47 -0.25
CA HIS A 493 -37.14 -26.59 -0.84
C HIS A 493 -37.87 -25.24 -0.78
N VAL A 494 -38.80 -24.98 -1.72
CA VAL A 494 -39.53 -23.70 -1.77
C VAL A 494 -40.22 -23.32 -0.45
N SER A 495 -40.74 -24.32 0.28
CA SER A 495 -41.38 -24.14 1.59
C SER A 495 -40.42 -23.81 2.74
N GLU A 496 -39.12 -23.92 2.49
CA GLU A 496 -38.03 -23.71 3.45
C GLU A 496 -37.18 -22.46 3.09
N LEU A 497 -37.59 -21.69 2.07
CA LEU A 497 -36.89 -20.46 1.64
C LEU A 497 -37.20 -19.24 2.51
N SER A 498 -38.38 -19.19 3.14
CA SER A 498 -38.83 -18.06 3.96
C SER A 498 -39.85 -18.52 5.01
N ASP A 499 -40.08 -17.70 6.04
CA ASP A 499 -41.08 -17.92 7.08
C ASP A 499 -42.52 -17.61 6.61
N GLU A 500 -42.67 -16.90 5.50
CA GLU A 500 -43.94 -16.62 4.80
C GLU A 500 -44.19 -17.60 3.63
N PHE A 501 -45.44 -17.68 3.15
CA PHE A 501 -45.75 -18.57 2.02
C PHE A 501 -45.20 -18.00 0.70
N VAL A 502 -44.31 -18.77 0.05
CA VAL A 502 -43.64 -18.35 -1.19
C VAL A 502 -44.12 -19.22 -2.35
N SER A 503 -44.75 -18.60 -3.35
CA SER A 503 -45.20 -19.27 -4.58
C SER A 503 -44.14 -19.31 -5.67
N ASN A 504 -43.12 -18.43 -5.64
CA ASN A 504 -42.06 -18.40 -6.64
C ASN A 504 -40.67 -18.14 -6.00
N PRO A 505 -39.73 -19.10 -6.05
CA PRO A 505 -38.41 -18.99 -5.41
C PRO A 505 -37.55 -17.77 -5.85
N THR A 506 -37.74 -17.30 -7.07
CA THR A 506 -36.98 -16.18 -7.67
C THR A 506 -37.30 -14.82 -7.02
N GLU A 507 -38.37 -14.72 -6.25
CA GLU A 507 -38.76 -13.49 -5.55
C GLU A 507 -38.05 -13.33 -4.19
N VAL A 508 -37.48 -14.42 -3.65
CA VAL A 508 -36.85 -14.46 -2.31
C VAL A 508 -35.32 -14.51 -2.41
N VAL A 509 -34.80 -15.26 -3.38
CA VAL A 509 -33.36 -15.45 -3.55
C VAL A 509 -32.93 -15.19 -4.98
N THR A 510 -31.72 -14.66 -5.15
CA THR A 510 -31.09 -14.36 -6.44
C THR A 510 -29.84 -15.21 -6.66
N ILE A 511 -29.56 -15.59 -7.91
CA ILE A 511 -28.37 -16.36 -8.25
C ILE A 511 -27.13 -15.52 -7.92
N GLY A 512 -26.21 -16.08 -7.13
CA GLY A 512 -25.01 -15.42 -6.63
C GLY A 512 -25.16 -14.74 -5.27
N GLN A 513 -26.35 -14.75 -4.66
CA GLN A 513 -26.59 -14.20 -3.34
C GLN A 513 -25.97 -15.07 -2.24
N GLN A 514 -25.30 -14.43 -1.28
CA GLN A 514 -24.84 -15.08 -0.05
C GLN A 514 -25.99 -15.22 0.94
N VAL A 515 -26.20 -16.42 1.44
CA VAL A 515 -27.28 -16.76 2.38
C VAL A 515 -26.76 -17.65 3.50
N THR A 516 -27.38 -17.52 4.67
CA THR A 516 -27.08 -18.34 5.84
C THR A 516 -28.16 -19.41 5.95
N ALA A 517 -27.80 -20.67 5.77
CA ALA A 517 -28.73 -21.80 5.73
C ALA A 517 -28.47 -22.79 6.86
N ARG A 518 -29.52 -23.39 7.40
CA ARG A 518 -29.44 -24.46 8.39
C ARG A 518 -29.60 -25.82 7.72
N VAL A 519 -28.68 -26.75 7.99
CA VAL A 519 -28.73 -28.12 7.50
C VAL A 519 -29.84 -28.87 8.22
N LEU A 520 -30.76 -29.48 7.49
CA LEU A 520 -31.84 -30.31 8.04
C LEU A 520 -31.41 -31.78 8.11
N SER A 521 -30.97 -32.33 6.98
CA SER A 521 -30.55 -33.73 6.87
C SER A 521 -29.47 -33.90 5.80
N VAL A 522 -28.54 -34.82 6.05
CA VAL A 522 -27.45 -35.17 5.13
C VAL A 522 -27.57 -36.65 4.76
N ASP A 523 -27.71 -36.95 3.47
CA ASP A 523 -27.67 -38.31 2.93
C ASP A 523 -26.31 -38.52 2.26
N ALA A 524 -25.38 -39.11 3.01
CA ALA A 524 -24.01 -39.36 2.55
C ALA A 524 -23.93 -40.42 1.44
N ALA A 525 -24.89 -41.36 1.36
CA ALA A 525 -24.89 -42.42 0.35
C ALA A 525 -25.30 -41.90 -1.03
N ARG A 526 -26.17 -40.88 -1.07
CA ARG A 526 -26.65 -40.25 -2.31
C ARG A 526 -26.06 -38.87 -2.58
N GLY A 527 -25.21 -38.36 -1.67
CA GLY A 527 -24.57 -37.05 -1.80
C GLY A 527 -25.54 -35.88 -1.78
N ARG A 528 -26.66 -35.98 -1.05
CA ARG A 528 -27.71 -34.94 -0.99
C ARG A 528 -27.76 -34.27 0.38
N ILE A 529 -27.86 -32.94 0.37
CA ILE A 529 -27.93 -32.13 1.60
C ILE A 529 -29.23 -31.31 1.53
N ALA A 530 -30.12 -31.48 2.50
CA ALA A 530 -31.35 -30.68 2.61
C ALA A 530 -31.13 -29.54 3.60
N MET A 531 -31.50 -28.32 3.23
CA MET A 531 -31.25 -27.11 4.04
C MET A 531 -32.50 -26.22 4.11
N SER A 532 -32.50 -25.30 5.08
CA SER A 532 -33.58 -24.33 5.30
C SER A 532 -33.02 -22.94 5.59
N LEU A 533 -33.66 -21.90 5.04
CA LEU A 533 -33.34 -20.48 5.26
C LEU A 533 -34.25 -19.83 6.33
N ARG A 534 -35.10 -20.62 6.98
CA ARG A 534 -36.10 -20.13 7.95
C ARG A 534 -35.51 -19.83 9.32
N THR A 535 -36.04 -18.80 9.98
CA THR A 535 -35.55 -18.35 11.29
C THR A 535 -36.09 -19.20 12.44
N GLN A 536 -37.30 -19.77 12.32
CA GLN A 536 -37.91 -20.61 13.37
C GLN A 536 -38.05 -22.08 12.95
N ALA A 537 -37.70 -23.01 13.84
CA ALA A 537 -37.94 -24.43 13.62
C ALA A 537 -39.43 -24.76 13.86
N ARG A 538 -40.12 -25.37 12.89
CA ARG A 538 -41.47 -25.88 13.10
C ARG A 538 -41.43 -26.98 14.17
N LYS A 539 -42.23 -26.82 15.24
CA LYS A 539 -42.44 -27.84 16.26
C LYS A 539 -43.76 -28.57 16.00
N GLY A 540 -43.68 -29.89 15.75
CA GLY A 540 -44.77 -30.88 15.94
C GLY A 540 -45.29 -31.58 14.66
N PRO A 541 -45.94 -32.77 14.74
CA PRO A 541 -46.15 -33.68 15.88
C PRO A 541 -45.40 -35.04 15.72
N ALA A 542 -45.58 -35.91 16.71
CA ALA A 542 -45.03 -37.26 16.81
C ALA A 542 -45.49 -38.23 15.71
N GLU A 543 -44.59 -39.19 15.43
CA GLU A 543 -44.80 -40.58 15.01
C GLU A 543 -45.55 -40.92 13.71
N GLY A 544 -45.14 -42.07 13.15
CA GLY A 544 -45.53 -42.55 11.85
C GLY A 544 -47.01 -42.87 11.70
N GLY A 545 -47.50 -42.68 10.49
CA GLY A 545 -48.81 -43.14 10.03
C GLY A 545 -48.89 -42.96 8.52
N ALA A 546 -49.04 -44.06 7.80
CA ALA A 546 -48.95 -44.15 6.35
C ALA A 546 -50.10 -43.41 5.61
N THR A 547 -49.83 -43.00 4.35
CA THR A 547 -50.47 -43.52 3.12
C THR A 547 -50.66 -42.43 2.04
N ARG A 548 -50.10 -42.76 0.86
CA ARG A 548 -50.32 -42.34 -0.54
C ARG A 548 -51.42 -41.30 -0.92
N ALA A 549 -51.07 -40.47 -1.91
CA ALA A 549 -51.61 -40.44 -3.29
C ALA A 549 -52.01 -39.03 -3.82
N GLY A 550 -51.45 -38.67 -4.99
CA GLY A 550 -52.02 -37.81 -6.05
C GLY A 550 -52.27 -36.34 -5.72
N ASP A 551 -52.34 -35.39 -6.64
CA ASP A 551 -52.13 -35.28 -8.08
C ASP A 551 -52.17 -33.75 -8.38
N ALA A 552 -51.66 -33.31 -9.53
CA ALA A 552 -51.94 -32.08 -10.29
C ALA A 552 -52.38 -30.78 -9.54
N GLY A 553 -51.72 -29.62 -9.68
CA GLY A 553 -51.35 -28.95 -10.91
C GLY A 553 -51.95 -27.53 -10.93
N GLY A 554 -51.32 -26.58 -11.65
CA GLY A 554 -52.04 -25.41 -12.19
C GLY A 554 -51.68 -24.00 -11.70
N ALA A 555 -50.66 -23.42 -12.32
CA ALA A 555 -50.73 -22.19 -13.13
C ALA A 555 -51.14 -20.81 -12.54
N ARG A 556 -50.13 -19.90 -12.60
CA ARG A 556 -50.10 -18.58 -13.29
C ARG A 556 -50.83 -17.33 -12.74
N ALA A 557 -49.97 -16.35 -12.42
CA ALA A 557 -49.81 -15.03 -13.07
C ALA A 557 -50.49 -13.77 -12.48
N ARG A 558 -49.64 -12.89 -11.90
CA ARG A 558 -49.29 -11.48 -12.29
C ARG A 558 -50.41 -10.44 -12.54
N PRO A 559 -50.08 -9.13 -12.69
CA PRO A 559 -49.32 -8.21 -11.83
C PRO A 559 -49.98 -6.78 -11.81
N GLY A 560 -49.33 -5.76 -11.25
CA GLY A 560 -49.68 -4.35 -11.52
C GLY A 560 -49.16 -3.35 -10.48
N THR A 561 -47.85 -3.04 -10.52
CA THR A 561 -47.30 -1.71 -10.88
C THR A 561 -47.86 -0.47 -10.17
N ARG A 562 -46.97 0.07 -9.33
CA ARG A 562 -46.39 1.43 -9.39
C ARG A 562 -47.32 2.65 -9.43
N ALA A 563 -47.02 3.51 -8.46
CA ALA A 563 -46.84 4.96 -8.61
C ALA A 563 -48.10 5.82 -8.55
N ALA A 564 -48.29 6.48 -7.40
CA ALA A 564 -48.54 7.91 -7.33
C ALA A 564 -48.39 8.40 -5.88
N ALA A 565 -47.82 9.60 -5.73
CA ALA A 565 -48.06 10.57 -4.65
C ALA A 565 -47.71 10.11 -3.22
N LEU A 566 -46.57 10.47 -2.62
CA LEU A 566 -46.05 11.83 -2.48
C LEU A 566 -47.16 12.81 -2.04
N ALA A 567 -47.52 12.76 -0.75
CA ALA A 567 -47.78 13.93 0.12
C ALA A 567 -48.61 13.58 1.37
N ASN A 568 -47.99 13.64 2.55
CA ASN A 568 -48.48 14.34 3.76
C ASN A 568 -47.55 13.98 4.93
N LEU A 569 -46.58 14.84 5.29
CA LEU A 569 -46.75 15.97 6.22
C LEU A 569 -47.49 15.59 7.52
N GLU A 570 -46.68 15.54 8.58
CA GLU A 570 -47.01 15.97 9.95
C GLU A 570 -48.34 15.48 10.55
N ARG A 571 -48.25 14.34 11.24
CA ARG A 571 -49.14 13.85 12.31
C ARG A 571 -48.50 12.53 12.77
N LEU A 572 -48.03 12.29 13.99
CA LEU A 572 -48.46 12.74 15.30
C LEU A 572 -47.35 12.40 16.30
N PHE A 573 -46.92 13.37 17.09
CA PHE A 573 -46.69 13.12 18.51
C PHE A 573 -47.95 12.44 19.08
N LYS A 574 -47.78 11.26 19.70
CA LYS A 574 -48.50 10.70 20.86
C LYS A 574 -48.56 9.18 20.78
N LYS A 575 -47.68 8.52 21.52
CA LYS A 575 -48.04 7.92 22.82
C LYS A 575 -46.79 7.72 23.67
#